data_AF-A0A661N4A5-F1
#
_entry.id   AF-A0A661N4A5-F1
#
_cell.length_a   1.000
_cell.length_b   1.000
_cell.length_c   1.000
_cell.angle_alpha   90.00
_cell.angle_beta   90.00
_cell.angle_gamma   90.00
#
_symmetry.space_group_name_H-M   'P 1'
#
loop_
_entity.id
_entity.type
_entity.pdbx_description
1 polymer ?
#
loop_
_entity_poly.entity_id
_entity_poly.type
_entity_poly.pdbx_seq_one_letter_code
_entity_poly.pdbx_strand_id
1 'polypeptide(L)'
;VLSDPGLKAHEAFNVVLQLDAAGVARLAKYGHDIEKWSGKDHHKMAVPAVFLVRDGKVAWAHVARDYKTRPSTEQLLAAVAP
;
A
#
# COMPACT_ATOMS: atom_id res chain seq x y z
N VAL A 1 -9.58 3.19 14.01
CA VAL A 1 -8.71 2.72 12.90
C VAL A 1 -7.48 2.08 13.51
N LEU A 2 -7.09 0.87 13.06
CA LEU A 2 -5.84 0.24 13.48
C LEU A 2 -4.68 0.84 12.66
N SER A 3 -3.59 1.21 13.32
CA SER A 3 -2.39 1.76 12.68
C SER A 3 -1.25 0.75 12.73
N ASP A 4 -0.49 0.65 11.64
CA ASP A 4 0.76 -0.13 11.54
C ASP A 4 1.93 0.81 11.22
N PRO A 5 2.32 1.71 12.15
CA PRO A 5 3.37 2.70 11.91
C PRO A 5 4.75 2.04 11.74
N GLY A 6 4.91 0.79 12.19
CA GLY A 6 6.13 0.01 12.00
C GLY A 6 6.17 -0.76 10.68
N LEU A 7 5.10 -0.72 9.88
CA LEU A 7 4.97 -1.40 8.59
C LEU A 7 5.13 -2.93 8.65
N LYS A 8 4.91 -3.58 9.80
CA LYS A 8 5.10 -5.03 9.94
C LYS A 8 4.17 -5.83 9.04
N ALA A 9 2.91 -5.42 8.95
CA ALA A 9 1.97 -6.06 8.03
C ALA A 9 2.37 -5.75 6.58
N HIS A 10 2.74 -4.51 6.30
CA HIS A 10 3.13 -4.09 4.96
C HIS A 10 4.36 -4.85 4.43
N GLU A 11 5.33 -5.14 5.28
CA GLU A 11 6.48 -5.99 4.97
C GLU A 11 6.05 -7.44 4.71
N ALA A 12 5.20 -8.01 5.57
CA ALA A 12 4.68 -9.37 5.39
C ALA A 12 3.90 -9.56 4.08
N PHE A 13 3.20 -8.51 3.64
CA PHE A 13 2.46 -8.50 2.37
C PHE A 13 3.30 -8.00 1.18
N ASN A 14 4.57 -7.64 1.39
CA ASN A 14 5.50 -7.14 0.36
C ASN A 14 4.97 -5.91 -0.42
N VAL A 15 4.41 -4.94 0.31
CA VAL A 15 3.81 -3.70 -0.24
C VAL A 15 4.50 -2.42 0.24
N VAL A 16 5.69 -2.52 0.80
CA VAL A 16 6.45 -1.34 1.25
C VAL A 16 7.07 -0.62 0.07
N LEU A 17 6.80 0.68 -0.03
CA LEU A 17 7.53 1.64 -0.84
C LEU A 17 8.49 2.43 0.04
N GLN A 18 9.77 2.40 -0.32
CA GLN A 18 10.74 3.36 0.21
C GLN A 18 10.71 4.61 -0.66
N LEU A 19 10.53 5.77 -0.03
CA LEU A 19 10.70 7.06 -0.68
C LEU A 19 12.14 7.56 -0.46
N ASP A 20 12.68 8.20 -1.49
CA ASP A 20 13.86 9.03 -1.36
C ASP A 20 13.46 10.46 -0.92
N ALA A 21 14.45 11.30 -0.62
CA ALA A 21 14.20 12.67 -0.18
C ALA A 21 13.39 13.47 -1.21
N ALA A 22 13.59 13.21 -2.51
CA ALA A 22 12.83 13.85 -3.58
C ALA A 22 11.35 13.44 -3.55
N GLY A 23 11.06 12.16 -3.31
CA GLY A 23 9.71 11.62 -3.13
C GLY A 23 9.01 12.20 -1.92
N VAL A 24 9.69 12.29 -0.77
CA VAL A 24 9.16 12.93 0.45
C VAL A 24 8.83 14.40 0.19
N ALA A 25 9.76 15.15 -0.39
CA ALA A 25 9.55 16.56 -0.73
C ALA A 25 8.40 16.75 -1.74
N ARG A 26 8.22 15.82 -2.68
CA ARG A 26 7.11 15.84 -3.64
C ARG A 26 5.77 15.64 -2.93
N LEU A 27 5.67 14.69 -2.00
CA LEU A 27 4.45 14.48 -1.22
C LEU A 27 4.11 15.68 -0.33
N ALA A 28 5.12 16.30 0.30
CA ALA A 28 4.92 17.50 1.10
C ALA A 28 4.32 18.66 0.29
N LYS A 29 4.68 18.81 -0.99
CA LYS A 29 4.06 19.80 -1.90
C LYS A 29 2.56 19.57 -2.13
N TYR A 30 2.08 18.35 -1.96
CA TYR A 30 0.65 18.00 -2.00
C TYR A 30 -0.03 18.07 -0.63
N GLY A 31 0.66 18.57 0.41
CA GLY A 31 0.15 18.65 1.78
C GLY A 31 0.22 17.32 2.55
N HIS A 32 1.02 16.36 2.08
CA HIS A 32 1.19 15.07 2.72
C HIS A 32 2.47 15.03 3.54
N ASP A 33 2.33 15.08 4.87
CA ASP A 33 3.41 14.96 5.84
C ASP A 33 3.43 13.53 6.40
N ILE A 34 4.16 12.65 5.70
CA ILE A 34 4.16 11.22 5.99
C ILE A 34 4.83 10.88 7.33
N GLU A 35 5.75 11.72 7.81
CA GLU A 35 6.42 11.52 9.09
C GLU A 35 5.48 11.86 10.23
N LYS A 36 4.76 12.98 10.12
CA LYS A 36 3.74 13.36 11.08
C LYS A 36 2.59 12.36 11.14
N TRP A 37 2.19 11.79 10.00
CA TRP A 37 1.10 10.81 9.95
C TRP A 37 1.48 9.45 10.55
N SER A 38 2.71 8.99 10.29
CA SER A 38 3.19 7.69 10.78
C SER A 38 3.81 7.78 12.19
N GLY A 39 4.26 8.96 12.60
CA GLY A 39 5.12 9.14 13.78
C GLY A 39 6.52 8.54 13.60
N LYS A 40 6.98 8.36 12.34
CA LYS A 40 8.25 7.72 11.98
C LYS A 40 8.96 8.49 10.87
N ASP A 41 10.29 8.52 10.92
CA ASP A 41 11.19 9.15 9.95
C ASP A 41 11.73 8.19 8.89
N HIS A 42 11.19 6.95 8.83
CA HIS A 42 11.69 5.90 7.95
C HIS A 42 11.45 6.14 6.44
N HIS A 43 10.65 7.15 6.08
CA HIS A 43 10.23 7.49 4.70
C HIS A 43 9.65 6.31 3.91
N LYS A 44 8.96 5.40 4.60
CA LYS A 44 8.29 4.24 4.02
C LYS A 44 6.78 4.39 4.11
N MET A 45 6.07 3.84 3.12
CA MET A 45 4.61 3.75 3.11
C MET A 45 4.14 2.54 2.30
N ALA A 46 2.83 2.26 2.33
CA ALA A 46 2.22 1.25 1.49
C ALA A 46 2.13 1.71 0.03
N VAL A 47 2.44 0.84 -0.93
CA VAL A 47 1.90 0.98 -2.29
C VAL A 47 0.42 0.62 -2.32
N PRO A 48 -0.36 1.13 -3.28
CA PRO A 48 -1.71 0.66 -3.52
C PRO A 48 -1.71 -0.84 -3.83
N ALA A 49 -2.47 -1.59 -3.03
CA ALA A 49 -2.63 -3.03 -3.20
C ALA A 49 -4.06 -3.46 -2.88
N VAL A 50 -4.49 -4.54 -3.52
CA VAL A 50 -5.77 -5.21 -3.28
C VAL A 50 -5.47 -6.68 -3.02
N PHE A 51 -6.04 -7.24 -1.97
CA PHE A 51 -5.92 -8.64 -1.62
C PHE A 51 -7.30 -9.25 -1.47
N LEU A 52 -7.53 -10.40 -2.11
CA LEU A 52 -8.67 -11.25 -1.84
C LEU A 52 -8.25 -12.34 -0.86
N VAL A 53 -8.92 -12.41 0.28
CA VAL A 53 -8.64 -13.39 1.33
C VAL A 53 -9.78 -14.39 1.40
N ARG A 54 -9.46 -15.69 1.30
CA ARG A 54 -10.39 -16.82 1.47
C ARG A 54 -9.78 -17.78 2.48
N ASP A 55 -10.55 -18.17 3.50
CA ASP A 55 -10.12 -19.10 4.56
C ASP A 55 -8.78 -18.70 5.23
N GLY A 56 -8.59 -17.40 5.45
CA GLY A 56 -7.38 -16.85 6.07
C GLY A 56 -6.14 -16.85 5.16
N LYS A 57 -6.27 -17.20 3.87
CA LYS A 57 -5.18 -17.18 2.88
C LYS A 57 -5.44 -16.17 1.79
N VAL A 58 -4.38 -15.54 1.27
CA VAL A 58 -4.46 -14.68 0.09
C VAL A 58 -4.71 -15.56 -1.13
N ALA A 59 -5.90 -15.45 -1.72
CA ALA A 59 -6.30 -16.18 -2.92
C ALA A 59 -5.94 -15.43 -4.21
N TRP A 60 -5.91 -14.09 -4.15
CA TRP A 60 -5.54 -13.23 -5.26
C TRP A 60 -4.99 -11.91 -4.74
N ALA A 61 -4.09 -11.28 -5.50
CA ALA A 61 -3.56 -9.97 -5.17
C ALA A 61 -3.25 -9.15 -6.43
N HIS A 62 -3.43 -7.84 -6.31
CA HIS A 62 -2.86 -6.84 -7.21
C HIS A 62 -2.01 -5.87 -6.40
N VAL A 63 -0.75 -5.70 -6.79
CA VAL A 63 0.18 -4.78 -6.12
C VAL A 63 0.77 -3.83 -7.15
N ALA A 64 0.42 -2.55 -7.05
CA ALA A 64 0.93 -1.52 -7.95
C ALA A 64 2.25 -0.94 -7.40
N ARG A 65 3.38 -1.61 -7.67
CA ARG A 65 4.70 -1.15 -7.19
C ARG A 65 5.06 0.25 -7.67
N ASP A 66 4.57 0.64 -8.84
CA ASP A 66 4.74 1.96 -9.42
C ASP A 66 3.59 2.92 -9.09
N TYR A 67 2.71 2.55 -8.14
CA TYR A 67 1.54 3.26 -7.63
C TYR A 67 0.46 3.67 -8.67
N LYS A 68 0.68 3.39 -9.97
CA LYS A 68 -0.10 3.96 -11.08
C LYS A 68 -1.31 3.14 -11.50
N THR A 69 -1.35 1.86 -11.16
CA THR A 69 -2.41 0.96 -11.63
C THR A 69 -3.42 0.61 -10.53
N ARG A 70 -4.64 0.33 -10.94
CA ARG A 70 -5.70 -0.27 -10.13
C ARG A 70 -6.33 -1.39 -10.95
N PRO A 71 -6.80 -2.49 -10.32
CA PRO A 71 -7.63 -3.47 -11.02
C PRO A 71 -8.88 -2.79 -11.58
N SER A 72 -9.32 -3.21 -12.76
CA SER A 72 -10.64 -2.82 -13.27
C SER A 72 -11.75 -3.48 -12.46
N THR A 73 -12.97 -2.94 -12.55
CA THR A 73 -14.14 -3.54 -11.91
C THR A 73 -14.35 -4.98 -12.39
N GLU A 74 -14.16 -5.24 -13.68
CA GLU A 74 -14.28 -6.57 -14.28
C GLU A 74 -13.24 -7.54 -13.71
N GLN A 75 -11.98 -7.10 -13.53
CA GLN A 75 -10.93 -7.93 -12.91
C GLN A 75 -11.28 -8.28 -11.47
N LEU A 76 -11.83 -7.34 -10.70
CA LEU A 76 -12.26 -7.59 -9.32
C LEU A 76 -13.44 -8.55 -9.26
N LEU A 77 -14.46 -8.36 -10.10
CA LEU A 77 -15.62 -9.25 -10.17
C LEU A 77 -15.23 -10.68 -10.56
N ALA A 78 -14.30 -10.82 -11.51
CA ALA A 78 -13.76 -12.12 -11.89
C ALA A 78 -12.98 -12.79 -10.74
N ALA A 79 -12.19 -12.02 -9.97
CA ALA A 79 -11.43 -12.56 -8.85
C ALA A 79 -12.32 -13.07 -7.71
N VAL A 80 -13.50 -12.47 -7.50
CA VAL A 80 -14.44 -12.88 -6.45
C VAL A 80 -15.50 -13.89 -6.88
N ALA A 81 -15.53 -14.26 -8.16
CA ALA A 81 -16.45 -15.27 -8.67
C ALA A 81 -16.29 -16.60 -7.92
N PRO A 82 -17.40 -17.37 -7.74
CA PRO A 82 -17.40 -18.63 -7.02
C PRO A 82 -16.47 -19.67 -7.65
#